data_AF-A0A961WQ51-F1
#
_entry.id   AF-A0A961WQ51-F1
#
_cell.length_a   1.000
_cell.length_b   1.000
_cell.length_c   1.000
_cell.angle_alpha   90.00
_cell.angle_beta   90.00
_cell.angle_gamma   90.00
#
_symmetry.space_group_name_H-M   'P 1'
#
loop_
_entity.id
_entity.type
_entity.pdbx_description
1 polymer ?
#
loop_
_entity_poly.entity_id
_entity_poly.type
_entity_poly.pdbx_seq_one_letter_code
_entity_poly.pdbx_strand_id
1 'polypeptide(L)' 'MKQPVKVGLFVTCLVDLFRPTVGFAAVKLLEEAGCEVHVPVSQTCCGQPAWNSGD' A
#
# COMPACT_ATOMS: atom_id res chain seq x y z
N MET A 1 25.75 6.60 -8.17
CA MET A 1 24.36 6.72 -7.68
C MET A 1 23.93 5.37 -7.13
N LYS A 2 23.30 5.32 -5.95
CA LYS A 2 22.73 4.06 -5.42
C LYS A 2 21.44 3.73 -6.17
N GLN A 3 21.19 2.44 -6.40
CA GLN A 3 19.93 1.99 -7.01
C GLN A 3 18.75 2.34 -6.09
N PRO A 4 17.59 2.73 -6.64
CA PRO A 4 16.40 3.02 -5.84
C PRO A 4 15.91 1.75 -5.14
N VAL A 5 15.42 1.91 -3.90
CA VAL A 5 14.79 0.82 -3.16
C VAL A 5 13.44 0.51 -3.80
N LYS A 6 13.21 -0.75 -4.19
CA LYS A 6 11.94 -1.19 -4.76
C LYS A 6 10.96 -1.54 -3.65
N VAL A 7 9.77 -0.94 -3.69
CA VAL A 7 8.73 -1.10 -2.67
C VAL A 7 7.45 -1.61 -3.33
N GLY A 8 6.98 -2.78 -2.90
CA GLY A 8 5.63 -3.25 -3.19
C GLY A 8 4.66 -2.67 -2.16
N LEU A 9 3.81 -1.72 -2.55
CA LEU A 9 2.84 -1.11 -1.65
C LEU A 9 1.54 -1.93 -1.64
N PHE A 10 1.29 -2.61 -0.51
CA PHE A 10 0.04 -3.34 -0.27
C PHE A 10 -1.04 -2.39 0.26
N VAL A 11 -1.94 -1.93 -0.61
CA VAL A 11 -2.99 -0.96 -0.25
C VAL A 11 -4.18 -1.71 0.34
N THR A 12 -4.38 -1.65 1.66
CA THR A 12 -5.47 -2.40 2.30
C THR A 12 -6.85 -1.94 1.81
N CYS A 13 -7.85 -2.83 1.90
CA CYS A 13 -9.23 -2.51 1.52
C CYS A 13 -9.78 -1.30 2.29
N LEU A 14 -9.32 -1.06 3.53
CA LEU A 14 -9.72 0.10 4.32
C LEU A 14 -9.19 1.41 3.74
N VAL A 15 -7.92 1.43 3.33
CA VAL A 15 -7.31 2.60 2.69
C VAL A 15 -7.99 2.85 1.35
N ASP A 16 -8.14 1.82 0.52
CA ASP A 16 -8.69 1.96 -0.82
C ASP A 16 -10.16 2.44 -0.81
N LEU A 17 -11.00 1.85 0.04
CA LEU A 17 -12.44 2.15 0.06
C LEU A 17 -12.81 3.37 0.91
N PHE A 18 -12.14 3.59 2.05
CA PHE A 18 -12.59 4.59 3.04
C PHE A 18 -11.65 5.77 3.19
N ARG A 19 -10.35 5.64 2.91
CA ARG A 19 -9.33 6.68 3.12
C ARG A 19 -8.31 6.73 1.98
N PRO A 20 -8.73 6.89 0.71
CA PRO A 20 -7.85 6.77 -0.45
C PRO A 20 -6.71 7.81 -0.44
N THR A 21 -6.95 8.98 0.15
CA THR A 21 -5.93 10.03 0.32
C THR A 21 -4.70 9.55 1.09
N VAL A 22 -4.85 8.59 2.02
CA VAL A 22 -3.73 8.00 2.76
C VAL A 22 -2.86 7.16 1.83
N GLY A 23 -3.45 6.40 0.92
CA GLY A 23 -2.72 5.61 -0.08
C GLY A 23 -1.89 6.50 -1.00
N PHE A 24 -2.49 7.56 -1.54
CA PHE A 24 -1.78 8.54 -2.37
C PHE A 24 -0.66 9.25 -1.61
N ALA A 25 -0.90 9.65 -0.36
CA ALA A 25 0.12 10.28 0.48
C ALA A 25 1.30 9.34 0.77
N ALA A 26 1.03 8.05 1.00
CA ALA A 26 2.08 7.04 1.20
C ALA A 26 2.95 6.84 -0.05
N VAL A 27 2.33 6.75 -1.24
CA VAL A 27 3.07 6.68 -2.51
C VAL A 27 3.98 7.89 -2.67
N LYS A 28 3.41 9.10 -2.54
CA LYS A 28 4.15 10.36 -2.68
C LYS A 28 5.35 10.43 -1.72
N LEU A 29 5.15 10.08 -0.45
CA LEU A 29 6.21 10.09 0.56
C LEU A 29 7.36 9.14 0.20
N LEU A 30 7.04 7.93 -0.28
CA LEU A 30 8.04 6.94 -0.67
C LEU A 30 8.81 7.36 -1.92
N GLU A 31 8.12 7.92 -2.92
CA GLU A 31 8.76 8.46 -4.12
C GLU A 31 9.69 9.64 -3.79
N GLU A 32 9.26 10.56 -2.91
CA GLU A 32 10.10 11.67 -2.41
C GLU A 32 11.33 11.17 -1.63
N ALA A 33 11.23 10.01 -0.98
CA ALA A 33 12.34 9.34 -0.32
C ALA A 33 13.30 8.60 -1.29
N GLY A 34 13.01 8.61 -2.59
CA GLY A 34 13.83 7.97 -3.63
C GLY A 34 13.54 6.49 -3.86
N CYS A 35 12.37 6.00 -3.43
CA CYS A 35 11.92 4.64 -3.71
C CYS A 35 11.26 4.51 -5.09
N GLU A 36 11.37 3.32 -5.68
CA GLU A 36 10.55 2.89 -6.82
C GLU A 36 9.35 2.13 -6.26
N VAL A 37 8.16 2.74 -6.31
CA VAL A 37 6.94 2.18 -5.71
C VAL A 37 6.11 1.44 -6.76
N HIS A 38 5.70 0.22 -6.46
CA HIS A 38 4.80 -0.57 -7.27
C HIS A 38 3.57 -0.99 -6.46
N VAL A 39 2.37 -0.73 -6.98
CA VAL A 39 1.10 -1.20 -6.40
C VAL A 39 0.61 -2.36 -7.27
N PRO A 40 0.61 -3.61 -6.77
CA PRO A 40 0.20 -4.76 -7.57
C PRO A 40 -1.29 -4.72 -7.93
N VAL A 41 -1.62 -4.79 -9.22
CA VAL A 41 -3.02 -4.84 -9.69
C VAL A 41 -3.73 -6.12 -9.23
N SER A 42 -2.98 -7.22 -9.06
CA SER A 42 -3.48 -8.51 -8.60
C SER A 42 -3.62 -8.62 -7.09
N GLN A 43 -3.54 -7.51 -6.35
CA GLN A 43 -3.65 -7.54 -4.90
C GLN A 43 -5.05 -8.01 -4.46
N THR A 44 -5.10 -8.89 -3.46
CA THR A 44 -6.33 -9.43 -2.90
C THR A 44 -6.51 -9.02 -1.43
N CYS A 45 -7.65 -9.38 -0.85
CA CYS A 45 -7.95 -9.11 0.56
C CYS A 45 -6.94 -9.80 1.49
N CYS A 46 -6.44 -9.07 2.49
CA CYS A 46 -5.59 -9.64 3.54
C CYS A 46 -6.36 -10.48 4.58
N GLY A 47 -7.70 -10.43 4.58
CA GLY A 47 -8.55 -11.14 5.55
C GLY A 47 -8.66 -10.47 6.93
N GLN A 48 -8.00 -9.33 7.16
CA GLN A 48 -7.91 -8.75 8.50
C GLN A 48 -9.25 -8.39 9.16
N PRO A 49 -10.27 -7.87 8.46
CA PRO A 49 -11.57 -7.63 9.08
C PRO A 49 -12.27 -8.89 9.61
N ALA A 50 -12.17 -10.01 8.87
CA ALA A 50 -12.75 -11.29 9.27
C ALA A 50 -12.01 -11.85 10.49
N TRP A 51 -10.68 -11.89 10.43
CA TRP A 51 -9.83 -12.30 11.56
C TRP A 51 -10.10 -11.48 12.83
N ASN A 52 -10.20 -10.15 12.72
CA ASN A 52 -10.51 -9.27 13.85
C ASN A 52 -11.92 -9.49 14.42
N SER A 53 -12.83 -10.09 13.63
CA SER A 53 -14.20 -10.41 14.03
C SER A 53 -14.34 -11.84 14.59
N GLY A 54 -13.24 -12.59 14.67
CA GLY A 54 -13.20 -13.93 15.27
C GLY A 54 -13.49 -15.09 14.32
N ASP A 55 -13.38 -14.88 13.01
CA ASP A 55 -13.27 -15.96 12.01
C ASP A 55 -11.87 -16.59 12.06
#